data_AF-A0A2B2BUA8-F1
#
_entry.id   AF-A0A2B2BUA8-F1
#
_cell.length_a   1.000
_cell.length_b   1.000
_cell.length_c   1.000
_cell.angle_alpha   90.00
_cell.angle_beta   90.00
_cell.angle_gamma   90.00
#
_symmetry.space_group_name_H-M   'P 1'
#
loop_
_entity.id
_entity.type
_entity.pdbx_description
1 polymer ?
#
loop_
_entity_poly.entity_id
_entity_poly.type
_entity_poly.pdbx_seq_one_letter_code
_entity_poly.pdbx_strand_id
1 'polypeptide(L)'
;MKHSFNFPEHVRKSVKDYVNDKINKTDSKRYYQEPTYTSALLSKLEGVVYSDSDIHIELIPTVFNDRGRNSAESRSGADFAITADIRDKNKKVKKAILVQAKMDESDLNSADLKKQIKKMKKLTRSPKVLVLNRVGERRDPYVCSGTKILDGQKYNKQKLADYFTSRILTTFDGDTREDFIDKVQDSGLPLLHVVAIKDKKIAK
;
A
#
# COMPACT_ATOMS: atom_id res chain seq x y z
N MET A 1 15.13 11.47 -6.09
CA MET A 1 13.73 11.50 -5.58
C MET A 1 13.48 12.89 -5.04
N LYS A 2 12.42 13.58 -5.48
CA LYS A 2 12.04 14.85 -4.86
C LYS A 2 11.40 14.54 -3.51
N HIS A 3 11.96 15.06 -2.42
CA HIS A 3 11.35 14.97 -1.10
C HIS A 3 10.16 15.94 -1.05
N SER A 4 8.96 15.41 -0.82
CA SER A 4 7.74 16.24 -0.81
C SER A 4 7.56 16.97 0.52
N PHE A 5 8.02 16.35 1.60
CA PHE A 5 7.87 16.81 2.98
C PHE A 5 9.11 16.46 3.78
N ASN A 6 9.51 17.36 4.68
CA ASN A 6 10.50 17.08 5.71
C ASN A 6 9.79 17.08 7.06
N PHE A 7 9.50 15.89 7.59
CA PHE A 7 8.82 15.75 8.87
C PHE A 7 9.81 15.73 10.03
N PRO A 8 9.51 16.42 11.15
CA PRO A 8 10.28 16.30 12.37
C PRO A 8 10.47 14.84 12.80
N GLU A 9 11.55 14.56 13.54
CA GLU A 9 11.85 13.21 14.00
C GLU A 9 10.73 12.61 14.86
N HIS A 10 10.13 13.41 15.75
CA HIS A 10 9.03 12.95 16.60
C HIS A 10 7.82 12.50 15.78
N VAL A 11 7.49 13.19 14.67
CA VAL A 11 6.39 12.78 13.77
C VAL A 11 6.71 11.44 13.11
N ARG A 12 7.93 11.28 12.58
CA ARG A 12 8.38 10.02 11.98
C ARG A 12 8.34 8.89 13.01
N LYS A 13 8.77 9.14 14.25
CA LYS A 13 8.72 8.18 15.35
C LYS A 13 7.27 7.80 15.68
N SER A 14 6.36 8.76 15.81
CA SER A 14 4.94 8.51 16.07
C SER A 14 4.29 7.64 15.00
N VAL A 15 4.58 7.90 13.71
CA VAL A 15 4.07 7.06 12.61
C VAL A 15 4.66 5.65 12.68
N LYS A 16 5.96 5.51 12.96
CA LYS A 16 6.61 4.20 13.11
C LYS A 16 6.02 3.41 14.28
N ASP A 17 5.86 4.05 15.43
CA ASP A 17 5.34 3.45 16.66
C ASP A 17 3.87 3.04 16.46
N TYR A 18 3.06 3.89 15.81
CA TYR A 18 1.68 3.56 15.44
C TYR A 18 1.62 2.29 14.59
N VAL A 19 2.37 2.23 13.48
CA VAL A 19 2.32 1.06 12.57
C VAL A 19 2.79 -0.21 13.28
N ASN A 20 3.87 -0.12 14.06
CA ASN A 20 4.36 -1.26 14.86
C ASN A 20 3.34 -1.72 15.91
N ASP A 21 2.67 -0.80 16.60
CA ASP A 21 1.60 -1.13 17.54
C ASP A 21 0.47 -1.90 16.86
N LYS A 22 0.03 -1.47 15.67
CA LYS A 22 -1.04 -2.17 14.92
C LYS A 22 -0.62 -3.56 14.46
N ILE A 23 0.62 -3.72 13.99
CA ILE A 23 1.18 -5.03 13.63
C ILE A 23 1.19 -5.94 14.86
N ASN A 24 1.70 -5.47 15.99
CA ASN A 24 1.78 -6.24 17.23
C ASN A 24 0.41 -6.64 17.80
N LYS A 25 -0.61 -5.81 17.58
CA LYS A 25 -2.00 -6.07 17.98
C LYS A 25 -2.78 -6.93 16.97
N THR A 26 -2.16 -7.38 15.88
CA THR A 26 -2.78 -8.26 14.89
C THR A 26 -2.43 -9.71 15.20
N ASP A 27 -3.42 -10.47 15.68
CA ASP A 27 -3.25 -11.86 16.09
C ASP A 27 -3.08 -12.79 14.87
N SER A 28 -1.85 -13.26 14.65
CA SER A 28 -1.54 -14.14 13.52
C SER A 28 -2.08 -15.57 13.68
N LYS A 29 -2.39 -16.02 14.91
CA LYS A 29 -3.01 -17.33 15.14
C LYS A 29 -4.48 -17.31 14.78
N ARG A 30 -5.19 -16.24 15.14
CA ARG A 30 -6.59 -16.04 14.78
C ARG A 30 -6.78 -15.80 13.28
N TYR A 31 -5.83 -15.11 12.65
CA TYR A 31 -5.88 -14.75 11.24
C TYR A 31 -4.78 -15.46 10.45
N TYR A 32 -4.92 -16.79 10.30
CA TYR A 32 -3.89 -17.60 9.62
C TYR A 32 -3.89 -17.46 8.09
N GLN A 33 -5.04 -17.13 7.48
CA GLN A 33 -5.16 -16.98 6.02
C GLN A 33 -4.80 -15.56 5.57
N GLU A 34 -4.18 -15.45 4.38
CA GLU A 34 -3.72 -14.17 3.79
C GLU A 34 -4.79 -13.07 3.78
N PRO A 35 -6.02 -13.31 3.24
CA PRO A 35 -7.00 -12.23 3.11
C PRO A 35 -7.50 -11.77 4.48
N THR A 36 -7.65 -12.71 5.41
CA THR A 36 -8.13 -12.44 6.77
C THR A 36 -7.10 -11.66 7.58
N TYR A 37 -5.81 -12.04 7.52
CA TYR A 37 -4.75 -11.30 8.19
C TYR A 37 -4.62 -9.90 7.63
N THR A 38 -4.59 -9.80 6.30
CA THR A 38 -4.47 -8.53 5.59
C THR A 38 -5.61 -7.59 5.96
N SER A 39 -6.86 -8.06 5.91
CA SER A 39 -8.03 -7.26 6.31
C SER A 39 -7.94 -6.82 7.77
N ALA A 40 -7.59 -7.72 8.69
CA ALA A 40 -7.48 -7.40 10.11
C ALA A 40 -6.37 -6.37 10.40
N LEU A 41 -5.22 -6.48 9.72
CA LEU A 41 -4.14 -5.51 9.83
C LEU A 41 -4.58 -4.15 9.29
N LEU A 42 -5.23 -4.11 8.12
CA LEU A 42 -5.67 -2.87 7.49
C LEU A 42 -6.73 -2.15 8.33
N SER A 43 -7.74 -2.86 8.85
CA SER A 43 -8.72 -2.25 9.75
C SER A 43 -8.09 -1.65 11.01
N LYS A 44 -6.96 -2.19 11.48
CA LYS A 44 -6.22 -1.61 12.61
C LYS A 44 -5.36 -0.42 12.23
N LEU A 45 -4.87 -0.36 10.99
CA LEU A 45 -4.06 0.74 10.44
C LEU A 45 -4.90 1.96 10.07
N GLU A 46 -6.21 1.79 9.91
CA GLU A 46 -7.13 2.88 9.54
C GLU A 46 -7.22 3.97 10.62
N GLY A 47 -7.27 5.21 10.14
CA GLY A 47 -7.53 6.40 10.94
C GLY A 47 -6.32 7.34 11.08
N VAL A 48 -6.47 8.28 12.01
CA VAL A 48 -5.49 9.33 12.26
C VAL A 48 -4.27 8.74 12.97
N VAL A 49 -3.12 8.83 12.31
CA VAL A 49 -1.82 8.34 12.83
C VAL A 49 -1.12 9.41 13.65
N TYR A 50 -1.25 10.66 13.21
CA TYR A 50 -0.66 11.82 13.88
C TYR A 50 -1.51 13.05 13.58
N SER A 51 -1.78 13.85 14.60
CA SER A 51 -2.42 15.16 14.42
C SER A 51 -1.98 16.12 15.51
N ASP A 52 -1.51 17.29 15.10
CA ASP A 52 -1.33 18.47 15.95
C ASP A 52 -1.87 19.73 15.22
N SER A 53 -1.46 20.92 15.65
CA SER A 53 -1.89 22.18 15.03
C SER A 53 -1.37 22.37 13.59
N ASP A 54 -0.29 21.67 13.23
CA ASP A 54 0.51 21.96 12.04
C ASP A 54 0.52 20.80 11.05
N ILE A 55 0.38 19.57 11.54
CA ILE A 55 0.58 18.34 10.79
C ILE A 55 -0.58 17.39 11.06
N HIS A 56 -1.12 16.83 9.98
CA HIS A 56 -2.14 15.80 10.03
C HIS A 56 -1.78 14.66 9.08
N ILE A 57 -1.79 13.43 9.61
CA ILE A 57 -1.48 12.22 8.86
C ILE A 57 -2.57 11.19 9.16
N GLU A 58 -3.31 10.82 8.12
CA GLU A 58 -4.39 9.83 8.19
C GLU A 58 -4.16 8.72 7.17
N LEU A 59 -4.44 7.49 7.56
CA LEU A 59 -4.40 6.32 6.68
C LEU A 59 -5.81 5.83 6.43
N ILE A 60 -6.12 5.62 5.16
CA ILE A 60 -7.42 5.16 4.67
C ILE A 60 -7.16 3.93 3.80
N PRO A 61 -7.12 2.74 4.39
CA PRO A 61 -7.03 1.48 3.66
C PRO A 61 -8.31 1.16 2.90
N THR A 62 -8.18 0.42 1.80
CA THR A 62 -9.32 -0.11 1.05
C THR A 62 -9.02 -1.52 0.62
N VAL A 63 -9.74 -2.50 1.18
CA VAL A 63 -9.68 -3.90 0.77
C VAL A 63 -10.56 -4.08 -0.46
N PHE A 64 -10.03 -4.70 -1.51
CA PHE A 64 -10.79 -4.91 -2.73
C PHE A 64 -11.62 -6.19 -2.67
N ASN A 65 -12.76 -6.18 -3.35
CA ASN A 65 -13.61 -7.36 -3.44
C ASN A 65 -12.90 -8.45 -4.25
N ASP A 66 -12.72 -9.63 -3.62
CA ASP A 66 -12.06 -10.82 -4.17
C ASP A 66 -13.04 -11.82 -4.80
N ARG A 67 -14.33 -11.78 -4.41
CA ARG A 67 -15.34 -12.76 -4.84
C ARG A 67 -15.86 -12.52 -6.26
N GLY A 68 -15.78 -13.59 -7.08
CA GLY A 68 -16.50 -13.73 -8.36
C GLY A 68 -15.68 -13.47 -9.62
N ARG A 69 -16.21 -13.93 -10.76
CA ARG A 69 -15.64 -13.61 -12.09
C ARG A 69 -15.76 -12.10 -12.31
N ASN A 70 -14.65 -11.46 -12.70
CA ASN A 70 -14.53 -9.99 -12.81
C ASN A 70 -14.51 -9.23 -11.45
N SER A 71 -14.11 -9.89 -10.36
CA SER A 71 -13.84 -9.22 -9.08
C SER A 71 -12.83 -8.07 -9.23
N ALA A 72 -12.86 -7.11 -8.31
CA ALA A 72 -11.96 -5.95 -8.32
C ALA A 72 -10.49 -6.39 -8.34
N GLU A 73 -10.14 -7.36 -7.49
CA GLU A 73 -8.81 -7.98 -7.43
C GLU A 73 -8.42 -8.63 -8.77
N SER A 74 -9.35 -9.40 -9.39
CA SER A 74 -9.05 -10.06 -10.66
C SER A 74 -8.73 -9.08 -11.78
N ARG A 75 -9.29 -7.87 -11.75
CA ARG A 75 -9.07 -6.83 -12.76
C ARG A 75 -7.83 -5.99 -12.45
N SER A 76 -7.65 -5.57 -11.20
CA SER A 76 -6.54 -4.70 -10.76
C SER A 76 -5.22 -5.45 -10.54
N GLY A 77 -5.30 -6.72 -10.14
CA GLY A 77 -4.19 -7.55 -9.68
C GLY A 77 -3.64 -7.12 -8.31
N ALA A 78 -4.44 -6.42 -7.51
CA ALA A 78 -4.09 -5.97 -6.17
C ALA A 78 -5.15 -6.47 -5.19
N ASP A 79 -4.75 -6.73 -3.94
CA ASP A 79 -5.66 -7.12 -2.87
C ASP A 79 -6.23 -5.89 -2.15
N PHE A 80 -5.45 -4.81 -2.06
CA PHE A 80 -5.87 -3.59 -1.39
C PHE A 80 -5.11 -2.34 -1.87
N ALA A 81 -5.58 -1.19 -1.42
CA ALA A 81 -4.83 0.06 -1.44
C ALA A 81 -4.70 0.66 -0.04
N ILE A 82 -3.67 1.48 0.15
CA ILE A 82 -3.56 2.39 1.30
C ILE A 82 -3.48 3.81 0.76
N THR A 83 -4.46 4.63 1.10
CA THR A 83 -4.39 6.07 0.87
C THR A 83 -3.83 6.73 2.10
N ALA A 84 -2.76 7.52 1.95
CA ALA A 84 -2.28 8.41 2.99
C ALA A 84 -2.67 9.85 2.65
N ASP A 85 -3.49 10.48 3.50
CA ASP A 85 -3.76 11.91 3.47
C ASP A 85 -2.79 12.61 4.42
N ILE A 86 -1.88 13.39 3.84
CA ILE A 86 -0.78 14.04 4.55
C ILE A 86 -0.95 15.54 4.36
N ARG A 87 -1.04 16.26 5.47
CA ARG A 87 -1.19 17.71 5.50
C ARG A 87 -0.12 18.30 6.41
N ASP A 88 0.52 19.36 5.95
CA ASP A 88 1.25 20.31 6.77
C ASP A 88 0.64 21.71 6.61
N LYS A 89 1.15 22.71 7.34
CA LYS A 89 0.72 24.12 7.27
C LYS A 89 0.60 24.70 5.86
N ASN A 90 1.40 24.21 4.91
CA ASN A 90 1.56 24.81 3.59
C ASN A 90 1.07 23.90 2.46
N LYS A 91 0.94 22.60 2.70
CA LYS A 91 0.80 21.59 1.65
C LYS A 91 -0.11 20.46 2.10
N LYS A 92 -0.93 20.01 1.15
CA LYS A 92 -1.70 18.78 1.25
C LYS A 92 -1.29 17.85 0.12
N VAL A 93 -1.00 16.60 0.45
CA VAL A 93 -0.75 15.53 -0.52
C VAL A 93 -1.51 14.31 -0.08
N LYS A 94 -2.36 13.82 -0.98
CA LYS A 94 -2.90 12.47 -0.92
C LYS A 94 -2.06 11.56 -1.81
N LYS A 95 -1.79 10.34 -1.34
CA LYS A 95 -1.15 9.31 -2.17
C LYS A 95 -1.80 7.97 -1.93
N ALA A 96 -2.08 7.25 -3.00
CA ALA A 96 -2.62 5.90 -2.98
C ALA A 96 -1.54 4.89 -3.34
N ILE A 97 -1.43 3.81 -2.56
CA ILE A 97 -0.45 2.76 -2.76
C ILE A 97 -1.20 1.49 -3.05
N LEU A 98 -1.05 0.98 -4.27
CA LEU A 98 -1.69 -0.26 -4.70
C LEU A 98 -0.80 -1.46 -4.31
N VAL A 99 -1.36 -2.43 -3.60
CA VAL A 99 -0.59 -3.50 -2.95
C VAL A 99 -1.19 -4.88 -3.22
N GLN A 100 -0.32 -5.84 -3.51
CA GLN A 100 -0.63 -7.28 -3.45
C GLN A 100 0.00 -7.86 -2.18
N ALA A 101 -0.77 -8.57 -1.36
CA ALA A 101 -0.26 -9.33 -0.23
C ALA A 101 0.29 -10.69 -0.67
N LYS A 102 1.28 -11.19 0.07
CA LYS A 102 1.75 -12.57 0.05
C LYS A 102 2.11 -13.02 1.45
N MET A 103 1.80 -14.27 1.79
CA MET A 103 2.09 -14.81 3.12
C MET A 103 3.56 -15.10 3.33
N ASP A 104 4.28 -15.53 2.28
CA ASP A 104 5.66 -15.95 2.41
C ASP A 104 6.50 -15.46 1.22
N GLU A 105 7.81 -15.29 1.46
CA GLU A 105 8.74 -14.82 0.43
C GLU A 105 8.88 -15.77 -0.77
N SER A 106 8.61 -17.06 -0.58
CA SER A 106 8.61 -18.04 -1.66
C SER A 106 7.64 -17.65 -2.78
N ASP A 107 6.54 -16.97 -2.45
CA ASP A 107 5.52 -16.59 -3.42
C ASP A 107 5.95 -15.41 -4.31
N LEU A 108 7.03 -14.72 -3.95
CA LEU A 108 7.54 -13.57 -4.70
C LEU A 108 8.02 -13.93 -6.11
N ASN A 109 8.37 -15.19 -6.33
CA ASN A 109 8.81 -15.69 -7.63
C ASN A 109 7.68 -16.33 -8.45
N SER A 110 6.47 -16.43 -7.89
CA SER A 110 5.36 -17.11 -8.54
C SER A 110 4.93 -16.42 -9.84
N ALA A 111 4.55 -17.25 -10.83
CA ALA A 111 4.05 -16.74 -12.11
C ALA A 111 2.76 -15.92 -11.94
N ASP A 112 1.92 -16.29 -10.98
CA ASP A 112 0.65 -15.61 -10.72
C ASP A 112 0.85 -14.25 -10.08
N LEU A 113 1.76 -14.10 -9.11
CA LEU A 113 2.14 -12.78 -8.60
C LEU A 113 2.67 -11.89 -9.73
N LYS A 114 3.52 -12.41 -10.62
CA LYS A 114 4.01 -11.62 -11.77
C LYS A 114 2.88 -11.17 -12.68
N LYS A 115 1.84 -12.01 -12.90
CA LYS A 115 0.63 -11.61 -13.64
C LYS A 115 -0.15 -10.51 -12.90
N GLN A 116 -0.31 -10.62 -11.59
CA GLN A 116 -0.97 -9.61 -10.74
C GLN A 116 -0.23 -8.26 -10.82
N ILE A 117 1.09 -8.25 -10.61
CA ILE A 117 1.92 -7.03 -10.71
C ILE A 117 1.82 -6.42 -12.12
N LYS A 118 1.79 -7.23 -13.19
CA LYS A 118 1.58 -6.71 -14.56
C LYS A 118 0.26 -5.96 -14.71
N LYS A 119 -0.81 -6.40 -14.05
CA LYS A 119 -2.10 -5.68 -14.03
C LYS A 119 -1.98 -4.38 -13.24
N MET A 120 -1.38 -4.42 -12.06
CA MET A 120 -1.15 -3.23 -11.23
C MET A 120 -0.30 -2.18 -11.96
N LYS A 121 0.76 -2.59 -12.68
CA LYS A 121 1.66 -1.71 -13.45
C LYS A 121 0.94 -0.99 -14.60
N LYS A 122 -0.22 -1.50 -15.05
CA LYS A 122 -1.08 -0.78 -16.00
C LYS A 122 -1.84 0.37 -15.34
N LEU A 123 -2.06 0.28 -14.03
CA LEU A 123 -2.87 1.22 -13.25
C LEU A 123 -2.02 2.27 -12.54
N THR A 124 -0.88 1.87 -11.96
CA THR A 124 0.04 2.76 -11.26
C THR A 124 1.49 2.47 -11.64
N ARG A 125 2.36 3.48 -11.56
CA ARG A 125 3.80 3.35 -11.82
C ARG A 125 4.56 2.66 -10.69
N SER A 126 3.97 2.59 -9.49
CA SER A 126 4.67 2.15 -8.28
C SER A 126 3.95 1.02 -7.51
N PRO A 127 3.63 -0.11 -8.17
CA PRO A 127 2.98 -1.24 -7.50
C PRO A 127 3.87 -1.80 -6.38
N LYS A 128 3.25 -2.22 -5.27
CA LYS A 128 3.93 -2.80 -4.12
C LYS A 128 3.47 -4.21 -3.83
N VAL A 129 4.34 -4.97 -3.19
CA VAL A 129 4.01 -6.28 -2.63
C VAL A 129 4.26 -6.23 -1.13
N LEU A 130 3.26 -6.62 -0.34
CA LEU A 130 3.37 -6.77 1.11
C LEU A 130 3.60 -8.25 1.42
N VAL A 131 4.71 -8.58 2.07
CA VAL A 131 5.05 -9.95 2.45
C VAL A 131 4.88 -10.10 3.95
N LEU A 132 4.07 -11.06 4.37
CA LEU A 132 3.66 -11.28 5.75
C LEU A 132 4.45 -12.43 6.38
N ASN A 133 5.79 -12.35 6.39
CA ASN A 133 6.63 -13.45 6.89
C ASN A 133 6.31 -13.81 8.33
N ARG A 134 6.30 -15.10 8.64
CA ARG A 134 6.14 -15.58 10.01
C ARG A 134 7.46 -15.50 10.78
N VAL A 135 7.41 -14.91 11.98
CA VAL A 135 8.52 -14.88 12.94
C VAL A 135 7.98 -15.39 14.28
N GLY A 136 8.20 -16.67 14.56
CA GLY A 136 7.60 -17.36 15.71
C GLY A 136 6.07 -17.38 15.63
N GLU A 137 5.41 -16.75 16.61
CA GLU A 137 3.95 -16.63 16.68
C GLU A 137 3.40 -15.32 16.11
N ARG A 138 4.26 -14.50 15.50
CA ARG A 138 3.90 -13.20 14.92
C ARG A 138 4.18 -13.21 13.43
N ARG A 139 3.67 -12.18 12.75
CA ARG A 139 3.98 -11.86 11.36
C ARG A 139 4.72 -10.53 11.35
N ASP A 140 5.83 -10.45 10.62
CA ASP A 140 6.60 -9.21 10.43
C ASP A 140 6.44 -8.77 8.97
N PRO A 141 5.60 -7.75 8.69
CA PRO A 141 5.27 -7.36 7.33
C PRO A 141 6.40 -6.54 6.67
N TYR A 142 6.77 -6.92 5.45
CA TYR A 142 7.76 -6.23 4.62
C TYR A 142 7.16 -5.76 3.30
N VAL A 143 7.52 -4.55 2.88
CA VAL A 143 7.14 -3.99 1.58
C VAL A 143 8.28 -4.17 0.59
N CYS A 144 7.91 -4.64 -0.61
CA CYS A 144 8.80 -4.82 -1.75
C CYS A 144 8.29 -4.02 -2.96
N SER A 145 9.21 -3.65 -3.85
CA SER A 145 8.84 -3.03 -5.14
C SER A 145 8.32 -4.10 -6.10
N GLY A 146 7.03 -4.01 -6.48
CA GLY A 146 6.44 -4.90 -7.47
C GLY A 146 7.13 -4.78 -8.82
N THR A 147 7.48 -3.56 -9.26
CA THR A 147 8.22 -3.34 -10.52
C THR A 147 9.52 -4.11 -10.56
N LYS A 148 10.32 -4.05 -9.49
CA LYS A 148 11.59 -4.78 -9.42
C LYS A 148 11.40 -6.30 -9.41
N ILE A 149 10.41 -6.79 -8.66
CA ILE A 149 10.05 -8.23 -8.66
C ILE A 149 9.67 -8.68 -10.07
N LEU A 150 8.82 -7.92 -10.76
CA LEU A 150 8.37 -8.23 -12.11
C LEU A 150 9.53 -8.28 -13.11
N ASP A 151 10.45 -7.32 -13.02
CA ASP A 151 11.58 -7.18 -13.94
C ASP A 151 12.77 -8.09 -13.55
N GLY A 152 12.62 -8.95 -12.53
CA GLY A 152 13.67 -9.86 -12.06
C GLY A 152 14.88 -9.15 -11.44
N GLN A 153 14.71 -7.90 -11.02
CA GLN A 153 15.78 -7.07 -10.47
C GLN A 153 15.92 -7.24 -8.96
N LYS A 154 17.12 -6.98 -8.43
CA LYS A 154 17.34 -6.92 -6.98
C LYS A 154 16.48 -5.83 -6.34
N TYR A 155 15.64 -6.23 -5.40
CA TYR A 155 14.81 -5.35 -4.59
C TYR A 155 15.26 -5.36 -3.13
N ASN A 156 14.94 -4.29 -2.42
CA ASN A 156 15.14 -4.20 -0.98
C ASN A 156 13.81 -4.52 -0.31
N LYS A 157 13.85 -5.36 0.72
CA LYS A 157 12.75 -5.57 1.65
C LYS A 157 12.81 -4.50 2.71
N GLN A 158 11.69 -3.86 3.00
CA GLN A 158 11.63 -2.82 4.01
C GLN A 158 10.50 -3.13 4.97
N LYS A 159 10.74 -3.10 6.28
CA LYS A 159 9.67 -3.29 7.27
C LYS A 159 8.56 -2.29 7.02
N LEU A 160 7.30 -2.69 7.21
CA LEU A 160 6.15 -1.85 6.89
C LEU A 160 6.24 -0.49 7.59
N ALA A 161 6.55 -0.45 8.88
CA ALA A 161 6.71 0.80 9.64
C ALA A 161 7.83 1.70 9.10
N ASP A 162 8.96 1.12 8.67
CA ASP A 162 10.05 1.88 8.04
C ASP A 162 9.62 2.40 6.66
N TYR A 163 8.84 1.62 5.91
CA TYR A 163 8.31 2.02 4.60
C TYR A 163 7.40 3.24 4.73
N PHE A 164 6.50 3.26 5.73
CA PHE A 164 5.67 4.44 6.00
C PHE A 164 6.53 5.69 6.25
N THR A 165 7.52 5.59 7.12
CA THR A 165 8.32 6.76 7.51
C THR A 165 9.31 7.24 6.44
N SER A 166 9.92 6.34 5.66
CA SER A 166 10.95 6.72 4.71
C SER A 166 10.48 6.85 3.25
N ARG A 167 9.28 6.34 2.93
CA ARG A 167 8.70 6.42 1.58
C ARG A 167 7.39 7.18 1.58
N ILE A 168 6.43 6.76 2.39
CA ILE A 168 5.09 7.35 2.37
C ILE A 168 5.12 8.77 2.89
N LEU A 169 5.86 9.08 3.96
CA LEU A 169 5.93 10.46 4.44
C LEU A 169 6.80 11.36 3.56
N THR A 170 8.01 10.91 3.22
CA THR A 170 9.05 11.78 2.69
C THR A 170 9.13 11.83 1.17
N THR A 171 8.47 10.91 0.45
CA THR A 171 8.55 10.80 -1.01
C THR A 171 7.19 10.74 -1.68
N PHE A 172 7.17 10.83 -3.01
CA PHE A 172 5.99 10.58 -3.83
C PHE A 172 5.85 9.09 -4.20
N ASP A 173 6.26 8.18 -3.31
CA ASP A 173 6.05 6.75 -3.54
C ASP A 173 4.56 6.41 -3.36
N GLY A 174 3.91 6.05 -4.47
CA GLY A 174 2.47 5.93 -4.59
C GLY A 174 1.96 6.69 -5.82
N ASP A 175 0.65 6.72 -5.98
CA ASP A 175 -0.05 7.46 -7.01
C ASP A 175 -0.69 8.71 -6.42
N THR A 176 -0.41 9.87 -7.01
CA THR A 176 -0.92 11.17 -6.53
C THR A 176 -1.95 11.77 -7.48
N ARG A 177 -2.38 11.04 -8.51
CA ARG A 177 -3.46 11.51 -9.40
C ARG A 177 -4.78 11.46 -8.64
N GLU A 178 -5.49 12.58 -8.60
CA GLU A 178 -6.72 12.72 -7.81
C GLU A 178 -7.79 11.69 -8.23
N ASP A 179 -7.97 11.51 -9.54
CA ASP A 179 -8.92 10.55 -10.08
C ASP A 179 -8.56 9.09 -9.71
N PHE A 180 -7.27 8.75 -9.69
CA PHE A 180 -6.82 7.44 -9.20
C PHE A 180 -7.13 7.27 -7.71
N ILE A 181 -6.81 8.26 -6.88
CA ILE A 181 -7.06 8.23 -5.43
C ILE A 181 -8.55 8.03 -5.14
N ASP A 182 -9.41 8.82 -5.77
CA ASP A 182 -10.86 8.73 -5.57
C ASP A 182 -11.40 7.36 -5.98
N LYS A 183 -10.85 6.76 -7.06
CA LYS A 183 -11.31 5.45 -7.53
C LYS A 183 -10.78 4.27 -6.72
N VAL A 184 -9.61 4.36 -6.09
CA VAL A 184 -9.09 3.26 -5.25
C VAL A 184 -9.76 3.16 -3.89
N GLN A 185 -10.51 4.18 -3.46
CA GLN A 185 -11.27 4.15 -2.22
C GLN A 185 -12.59 3.37 -2.32
N ASP A 186 -12.96 2.95 -3.54
CA ASP A 186 -14.11 2.07 -3.80
C ASP A 186 -13.64 0.61 -3.89
N SER A 187 -14.12 -0.25 -2.98
CA SER A 187 -13.74 -1.67 -2.93
C SER A 187 -14.10 -2.47 -4.18
N GLY A 188 -15.07 -2.00 -4.97
CA GLY A 188 -15.48 -2.60 -6.24
C GLY A 188 -14.59 -2.20 -7.43
N LEU A 189 -13.77 -1.15 -7.30
CA LEU A 189 -12.94 -0.59 -8.37
C LEU A 189 -13.64 -0.46 -9.75
N PRO A 190 -14.92 -0.04 -9.85
CA PRO A 190 -15.67 -0.09 -11.11
C PRO A 190 -15.00 0.72 -12.22
N LEU A 191 -14.32 1.81 -11.88
CA LEU A 191 -13.82 2.82 -12.82
C LEU A 191 -12.29 2.97 -12.86
N LEU A 192 -11.52 2.21 -12.06
CA LEU A 192 -10.07 2.39 -11.96
C LEU A 192 -9.35 2.17 -13.31
N HIS A 193 -9.86 1.26 -14.14
CA HIS A 193 -9.32 1.00 -15.48
C HIS A 193 -9.56 2.13 -16.48
N VAL A 194 -10.60 2.93 -16.31
CA VAL A 194 -10.94 4.04 -17.22
C VAL A 194 -9.93 5.18 -17.07
N VAL A 195 -9.56 5.47 -15.81
CA VAL A 195 -8.53 6.46 -15.46
C VAL A 195 -7.17 6.10 -16.07
N ALA A 196 -6.75 4.84 -15.93
CA ALA A 196 -5.47 4.36 -16.45
C ALA A 196 -5.32 4.46 -17.98
N ILE A 197 -6.42 4.41 -18.73
CA ILE A 197 -6.42 4.52 -20.20
C ILE A 197 -6.30 5.97 -20.66
N LYS A 198 -6.92 6.93 -19.95
CA LYS A 198 -6.87 8.35 -20.32
C LYS A 198 -5.45 8.91 -20.33
N ASP A 199 -4.65 8.58 -19.32
CA ASP A 199 -3.25 9.05 -19.24
C ASP A 199 -2.34 8.51 -20.35
N LYS A 200 -2.60 7.31 -20.85
CA LYS A 200 -1.81 6.73 -21.96
C LYS A 200 -2.08 7.41 -23.30
N LYS A 201 -3.23 8.08 -23.46
CA LYS A 201 -3.56 8.82 -24.67
C LYS A 201 -2.99 10.24 -24.70
N ILE A 202 -2.70 10.82 -23.53
CA ILE A 202 -2.13 12.17 -23.40
C ILE A 202 -0.59 12.14 -23.50
N ALA A 203 0.04 10.99 -23.24
CA ALA A 203 1.49 10.79 -23.31
C ALA A 203 2.01 10.27 -24.66
N LYS A 204 1.24 10.42 -25.75
CA LYS A 204 1.66 10.19 -27.14
C LYS A 204 1.69 11.52 -27.87
#